data_AF-A0A395JN38-F1
#
_entry.id   AF-A0A395JN38-F1
#
_cell.length_a   1.000
_cell.length_b   1.000
_cell.length_c   1.000
_cell.angle_alpha   90.00
_cell.angle_beta   90.00
_cell.angle_gamma   90.00
#
_symmetry.space_group_name_H-M   'P 1'
#
loop_
_entity.id
_entity.type
_entity.pdbx_description
1 polymer ?
#
loop_
_entity_poly.entity_id
_entity_poly.type
_entity_poly.pdbx_seq_one_letter_code
_entity_poly.pdbx_strand_id
1 'polypeptide(L)'
;MNNYMIDCSNLARSSTALLIVVCMLLAACGSNADKDLPDASLAITFQGCSIVSVSPAVAMPAISDGSGLAARKRAKMLHAADCLPDIDTPSDWYVPYRMQFEQIFTENLKGASGFAGGGAPGKWSSETNFLVDWDAPSREVDVSTEGMGKNCAILLDKLDTTALACITSIDESEGNRFQNALQGFKAQSKFTLKVKGESDLNARLLARDVMCLQYWRQVQHQLEGRFNRCAVQ
;
A
#
# COMPACT_ATOMS: atom_id res chain seq x y z
N MET A 1 40.16 -59.31 37.38
CA MET A 1 39.01 -60.01 36.76
C MET A 1 37.79 -59.77 37.63
N ASN A 2 36.81 -59.02 37.12
CA ASN A 2 35.38 -59.11 37.47
C ASN A 2 34.61 -58.27 36.46
N ASN A 3 33.89 -58.97 35.58
CA ASN A 3 32.95 -58.41 34.61
C ASN A 3 31.62 -58.14 35.32
N TYR A 4 31.10 -56.91 35.24
CA TYR A 4 29.68 -56.65 35.42
C TYR A 4 29.10 -56.27 34.06
N MET A 5 28.45 -57.24 33.42
CA MET A 5 27.48 -56.99 32.34
C MET A 5 26.23 -56.39 32.98
N ILE A 6 25.89 -55.16 32.62
CA ILE A 6 24.58 -54.58 32.90
C ILE A 6 23.64 -55.08 31.81
N ASP A 7 22.61 -55.79 32.24
CA ASP A 7 21.57 -56.39 31.41
C ASP A 7 20.64 -55.28 30.86
N CYS A 8 20.73 -54.99 29.57
CA CYS A 8 19.94 -53.97 28.86
C CYS A 8 18.53 -54.45 28.43
N SER A 9 18.02 -55.53 29.02
CA SER A 9 16.71 -56.10 28.65
C SER A 9 15.50 -55.37 29.27
N ASN A 10 15.70 -54.47 30.23
CA ASN A 10 14.62 -53.71 30.88
C ASN A 10 14.53 -52.22 30.48
N LEU A 11 15.41 -51.72 29.61
CA LEU A 11 15.39 -50.31 29.16
C LEU A 11 14.41 -50.05 27.98
N ALA A 12 13.77 -51.08 27.43
CA ALA A 12 12.88 -50.95 26.28
C ALA A 12 11.40 -50.69 26.64
N ARG A 13 11.00 -50.83 27.91
CA ARG A 13 9.61 -50.55 28.36
C ARG A 13 9.39 -49.14 28.92
N SER A 14 10.46 -48.44 29.31
CA SER A 14 10.36 -47.10 29.92
C SER A 14 10.55 -45.95 28.92
N SER A 15 11.06 -46.25 27.72
CA SER A 15 11.42 -45.25 26.70
C SER A 15 10.26 -44.84 25.82
N THR A 16 9.23 -45.68 25.65
CA THR A 16 8.00 -45.31 24.92
C THR A 16 7.14 -44.33 25.72
N ALA A 17 7.02 -44.53 27.04
CA ALA A 17 6.27 -43.62 27.90
C ALA A 17 6.94 -42.23 27.97
N LEU A 18 8.28 -42.17 28.04
CA LEU A 18 9.02 -40.91 28.05
C LEU A 18 8.92 -40.17 26.71
N LEU A 19 8.98 -40.88 25.57
CA LEU A 19 8.84 -40.28 24.24
C LEU A 19 7.42 -39.79 23.98
N ILE A 20 6.41 -40.53 24.45
CA ILE A 20 5.00 -40.12 24.37
C ILE A 20 4.74 -38.89 25.24
N VAL A 21 5.30 -38.82 26.46
CA VAL A 21 5.17 -37.64 27.34
C VAL A 21 5.88 -36.43 26.75
N VAL A 22 7.06 -36.58 26.14
CA VAL A 22 7.76 -35.49 25.45
C VAL A 22 7.01 -35.05 24.18
N CYS A 23 6.46 -35.97 23.39
CA CYS A 23 5.61 -35.63 22.24
C CYS A 23 4.27 -35.02 22.65
N MET A 24 3.67 -35.43 23.77
CA MET A 24 2.46 -34.82 24.33
C MET A 24 2.73 -33.45 24.96
N LEU A 25 3.91 -33.24 25.57
CA LEU A 25 4.33 -31.91 26.06
C LEU A 25 4.65 -30.95 24.91
N LEU A 26 5.22 -31.44 23.80
CA LEU A 26 5.41 -30.66 22.58
C LEU A 26 4.08 -30.37 21.85
N ALA A 27 3.11 -31.29 21.88
CA ALA A 27 1.77 -31.06 21.36
C ALA A 27 0.93 -30.14 22.26
N ALA A 28 1.15 -30.15 23.59
CA ALA A 28 0.49 -29.26 24.54
C ALA A 28 1.03 -27.81 24.52
N CYS A 29 2.20 -27.58 23.91
CA CYS A 29 2.69 -26.24 23.59
C CYS A 29 2.21 -25.70 22.23
N GLY A 30 1.47 -26.51 21.45
CA GLY A 30 1.07 -26.15 20.10
C GLY A 30 -0.43 -26.27 19.88
N SER A 31 -1.27 -25.41 20.47
CA SER A 31 -2.63 -25.26 19.92
C SER A 31 -3.49 -24.04 20.33
N ASN A 32 -3.01 -23.00 21.04
CA ASN A 32 -3.92 -21.95 21.55
C ASN A 32 -3.51 -20.48 21.33
N ALA A 33 -2.49 -20.16 20.52
CA ALA A 33 -2.08 -18.77 20.28
C ALA A 33 -2.78 -18.06 19.10
N ASP A 34 -3.46 -18.78 18.20
CA ASP A 34 -3.80 -18.28 16.85
C ASP A 34 -5.29 -18.10 16.52
N LYS A 35 -6.22 -18.42 17.42
CA LYS A 35 -7.60 -18.68 16.94
C LYS A 35 -8.45 -17.46 16.61
N ASP A 36 -7.93 -16.24 16.72
CA ASP A 36 -8.75 -15.05 16.48
C ASP A 36 -7.89 -13.84 16.10
N LEU A 37 -7.11 -13.98 15.01
CA LEU A 37 -6.44 -12.86 14.34
C LEU A 37 -7.39 -12.24 13.29
N PRO A 38 -7.20 -10.95 12.94
CA PRO A 38 -7.92 -10.31 11.84
C PRO A 38 -7.80 -11.13 10.54
N ASP A 39 -8.93 -11.36 9.88
CA ASP A 39 -8.96 -11.99 8.56
C ASP A 39 -8.86 -10.95 7.43
N ALA A 40 -8.62 -11.43 6.21
CA ALA A 40 -8.38 -10.60 5.03
C ALA A 40 -9.53 -9.64 4.68
N SER A 41 -10.76 -9.91 5.15
CA SER A 41 -11.91 -9.02 4.93
C SER A 41 -11.80 -7.69 5.68
N LEU A 42 -10.92 -7.62 6.69
CA LEU A 42 -10.62 -6.41 7.45
C LEU A 42 -9.48 -5.58 6.83
N ALA A 43 -8.90 -6.03 5.71
CA ALA A 43 -7.91 -5.26 4.99
C ALA A 43 -8.54 -3.99 4.39
N ILE A 44 -7.95 -2.83 4.67
CA ILE A 44 -8.40 -1.54 4.15
C ILE A 44 -7.25 -0.84 3.43
N THR A 45 -7.55 -0.25 2.28
CA THR A 45 -6.63 0.57 1.49
C THR A 45 -7.07 2.03 1.46
N PHE A 46 -6.19 2.90 0.96
CA PHE A 46 -6.56 4.28 0.65
C PHE A 46 -7.59 4.37 -0.48
N GLN A 47 -8.27 5.51 -0.57
CA GLN A 47 -9.15 5.83 -1.69
C GLN A 47 -8.38 5.78 -3.01
N GLY A 48 -9.03 5.27 -4.08
CA GLY A 48 -8.39 5.07 -5.38
C GLY A 48 -7.54 3.80 -5.50
N CYS A 49 -7.42 2.98 -4.44
CA CYS A 49 -6.71 1.71 -4.45
C CYS A 49 -7.66 0.51 -4.41
N SER A 50 -7.30 -0.55 -5.14
CA SER A 50 -7.98 -1.84 -5.13
C SER A 50 -7.02 -2.93 -4.64
N ILE A 51 -7.42 -3.68 -3.61
CA ILE A 51 -6.62 -4.77 -3.04
C ILE A 51 -6.44 -5.88 -4.07
N VAL A 52 -5.18 -6.26 -4.30
CA VAL A 52 -4.79 -7.35 -5.21
C VAL A 52 -4.47 -8.62 -4.43
N SER A 53 -3.80 -8.49 -3.29
CA SER A 53 -3.39 -9.63 -2.47
C SER A 53 -3.24 -9.24 -1.02
N VAL A 54 -3.57 -10.17 -0.11
CA VAL A 54 -3.50 -9.97 1.34
C VAL A 54 -2.74 -11.14 1.96
N SER A 55 -1.78 -10.85 2.84
CA SER A 55 -1.09 -11.85 3.64
C SER A 55 -1.98 -12.32 4.79
N PRO A 56 -1.76 -13.53 5.34
CA PRO A 56 -2.29 -13.87 6.65
C PRO A 56 -1.84 -12.83 7.69
N ALA A 57 -2.68 -12.56 8.68
CA ALA A 57 -2.30 -11.75 9.82
C ALA A 57 -1.27 -12.50 10.69
N VAL A 58 -0.31 -11.76 11.23
CA VAL A 58 0.74 -12.26 12.13
C VAL A 58 0.61 -11.57 13.47
N ALA A 59 0.60 -12.34 14.55
CA ALA A 59 0.55 -11.79 15.90
C ALA A 59 1.77 -10.89 16.19
N MET A 60 1.52 -9.76 16.81
CA MET A 60 2.55 -8.82 17.27
C MET A 60 2.61 -8.81 18.81
N PRO A 61 3.72 -8.33 19.41
CA PRO A 61 3.77 -8.11 20.85
C PRO A 61 2.60 -7.27 21.34
N ALA A 62 1.92 -7.77 22.36
CA ALA A 62 0.80 -7.08 22.98
C ALA A 62 1.27 -5.77 23.63
N ILE A 63 0.40 -4.76 23.66
CA ILE A 63 0.68 -3.50 24.34
C ILE A 63 -0.04 -3.48 25.68
N SER A 64 0.66 -3.03 26.73
CA SER A 64 0.01 -2.77 28.02
C SER A 64 -0.96 -1.61 27.86
N ASP A 65 -2.16 -1.74 28.44
CA ASP A 65 -3.14 -0.66 28.52
C ASP A 65 -2.83 0.36 29.63
N GLY A 66 -1.69 0.21 30.32
CA GLY A 66 -1.29 1.05 31.45
C GLY A 66 -2.08 0.82 32.73
N SER A 67 -3.12 -0.03 32.69
CA SER A 67 -3.99 -0.34 33.83
C SER A 67 -3.55 -1.59 34.61
N GLY A 68 -2.60 -2.34 34.05
CA GLY A 68 -2.08 -3.58 34.65
C GLY A 68 -3.02 -4.78 34.55
N LEU A 69 -4.18 -4.64 33.89
CA LEU A 69 -5.25 -5.64 33.92
C LEU A 69 -5.52 -6.34 32.57
N ALA A 70 -5.09 -5.81 31.42
CA ALA A 70 -5.08 -6.56 30.16
C ALA A 70 -4.13 -5.97 29.12
N ALA A 71 -3.24 -6.80 28.56
CA ALA A 71 -2.48 -6.43 27.38
C ALA A 71 -3.37 -6.53 26.13
N ARG A 72 -3.45 -5.47 25.33
CA ARG A 72 -4.21 -5.49 24.06
C ARG A 72 -3.44 -6.31 23.03
N LYS A 73 -4.12 -7.27 22.40
CA LYS A 73 -3.54 -8.01 21.29
C LYS A 73 -3.29 -7.08 20.11
N ARG A 74 -2.22 -7.35 19.38
CA ARG A 74 -1.89 -6.68 18.13
C ARG A 74 -1.62 -7.71 17.06
N ALA A 75 -1.96 -7.36 15.84
CA ALA A 75 -1.65 -8.18 14.67
C ALA A 75 -1.20 -7.27 13.52
N LYS A 76 -0.40 -7.83 12.63
CA LYS A 76 0.03 -7.17 11.39
C LYS A 76 -0.47 -7.95 10.19
N MET A 77 -0.90 -7.24 9.17
CA MET A 77 -1.20 -7.78 7.85
C MET A 77 -0.48 -6.97 6.78
N LEU A 78 0.09 -7.65 5.80
CA LEU A 78 0.63 -7.01 4.61
C LEU A 78 -0.37 -7.18 3.48
N HIS A 79 -0.56 -6.16 2.66
CA HIS A 79 -1.34 -6.29 1.45
C HIS A 79 -0.74 -5.47 0.31
N ALA A 80 -0.99 -5.92 -0.91
CA ALA A 80 -0.66 -5.18 -2.12
C ALA A 80 -1.95 -4.64 -2.73
N ALA A 81 -1.91 -3.41 -3.22
CA ALA A 81 -3.03 -2.79 -3.91
C ALA A 81 -2.54 -2.11 -5.19
N ASP A 82 -3.41 -2.15 -6.20
CA ASP A 82 -3.26 -1.39 -7.43
C ASP A 82 -3.98 -0.05 -7.24
N CYS A 83 -3.24 1.04 -7.30
CA CYS A 83 -3.72 2.38 -7.00
C CYS A 83 -3.69 3.26 -8.24
N LEU A 84 -4.80 3.96 -8.45
CA LEU A 84 -4.95 5.03 -9.41
C LEU A 84 -4.95 6.37 -8.69
N PRO A 85 -4.65 7.49 -9.40
CA PRO A 85 -4.90 8.82 -8.86
C PRO A 85 -6.34 8.91 -8.34
N ASP A 86 -6.53 9.43 -7.14
CA ASP A 86 -7.85 9.53 -6.52
C ASP A 86 -8.69 10.58 -7.25
N ILE A 87 -9.49 10.10 -8.21
CA ILE A 87 -10.36 10.91 -9.05
C ILE A 87 -11.68 10.18 -9.29
N ASP A 88 -12.78 10.95 -9.33
CA ASP A 88 -14.14 10.41 -9.43
C ASP A 88 -14.39 9.59 -10.71
N THR A 89 -13.72 9.96 -11.80
CA THR A 89 -13.88 9.35 -13.13
C THR A 89 -12.51 9.12 -13.76
N PRO A 90 -11.84 7.99 -13.44
CA PRO A 90 -10.59 7.63 -14.09
C PRO A 90 -10.79 7.31 -15.56
N SER A 91 -9.91 7.83 -16.40
CA SER A 91 -9.92 7.57 -17.84
C SER A 91 -9.45 6.14 -18.10
N ASP A 92 -9.93 5.54 -19.19
CA ASP A 92 -9.63 4.16 -19.59
C ASP A 92 -8.14 3.89 -19.83
N TRP A 93 -7.39 4.93 -20.18
CA TRP A 93 -5.95 4.88 -20.40
C TRP A 93 -5.11 4.96 -19.12
N TYR A 94 -5.73 5.08 -17.95
CA TYR A 94 -4.97 5.18 -16.70
C TYR A 94 -4.35 3.83 -16.33
N VAL A 95 -3.08 3.87 -15.94
CA VAL A 95 -2.29 2.72 -15.52
C VAL A 95 -2.09 2.75 -14.01
N PRO A 96 -2.45 1.68 -13.28
CA PRO A 96 -2.28 1.63 -11.85
C PRO A 96 -0.82 1.46 -11.42
N TYR A 97 -0.54 1.90 -10.19
CA TYR A 97 0.69 1.59 -9.47
C TYR A 97 0.43 0.52 -8.43
N ARG A 98 1.24 -0.54 -8.47
CA ARG A 98 1.21 -1.55 -7.43
C ARG A 98 2.05 -1.10 -6.24
N MET A 99 1.43 -0.97 -5.08
CA MET A 99 2.10 -0.59 -3.85
C MET A 99 1.83 -1.63 -2.76
N GLN A 100 2.72 -1.66 -1.78
CA GLN A 100 2.59 -2.50 -0.60
C GLN A 100 2.23 -1.66 0.61
N PHE A 101 1.40 -2.23 1.46
CA PHE A 101 0.88 -1.60 2.66
C PHE A 101 1.07 -2.53 3.85
N GLU A 102 1.32 -1.91 5.00
CA GLU A 102 1.28 -2.56 6.29
C GLU A 102 0.06 -2.07 7.06
N GLN A 103 -0.79 -3.00 7.48
CA GLN A 103 -1.93 -2.70 8.34
C GLN A 103 -1.72 -3.33 9.71
N ILE A 104 -1.74 -2.47 10.73
CA ILE A 104 -1.60 -2.86 12.13
C ILE A 104 -2.99 -2.85 12.76
N PHE A 105 -3.37 -3.97 13.35
CA PHE A 105 -4.61 -4.14 14.09
C PHE A 105 -4.34 -4.10 15.58
N THR A 106 -5.24 -3.46 16.33
CA THR A 106 -5.24 -3.44 17.79
C THR A 106 -6.59 -3.88 18.31
N GLU A 107 -6.60 -4.81 19.28
CA GLU A 107 -7.83 -5.31 19.87
C GLU A 107 -8.49 -4.23 20.74
N ASN A 108 -9.78 -4.01 20.50
CA ASN A 108 -10.64 -3.17 21.32
C ASN A 108 -11.11 -4.00 22.54
N LEU A 109 -10.65 -3.65 23.73
CA LEU A 109 -11.21 -4.17 24.97
C LEU A 109 -12.60 -3.54 25.17
N LYS A 110 -13.67 -4.35 25.20
CA LYS A 110 -15.08 -3.91 25.20
C LYS A 110 -15.33 -2.69 26.12
N GLY A 111 -15.87 -1.61 25.53
CA GLY A 111 -16.27 -0.39 26.23
C GLY A 111 -16.47 0.87 25.38
N ALA A 112 -16.14 0.88 24.08
CA ALA A 112 -16.35 2.07 23.23
C ALA A 112 -17.62 1.90 22.36
N SER A 113 -18.78 2.20 22.95
CA SER A 113 -19.97 2.53 22.18
C SER A 113 -19.78 3.88 21.49
N GLY A 114 -19.86 3.90 20.16
CA GLY A 114 -20.15 5.10 19.39
C GLY A 114 -18.95 5.69 18.65
N PHE A 115 -19.12 5.78 17.33
CA PHE A 115 -18.36 6.56 16.35
C PHE A 115 -16.94 6.06 15.98
N ALA A 116 -16.90 5.21 14.95
CA ALA A 116 -15.83 5.25 13.97
C ALA A 116 -16.48 5.13 12.58
N GLY A 117 -16.35 6.18 11.77
CA GLY A 117 -16.69 6.10 10.36
C GLY A 117 -15.79 5.07 9.68
N GLY A 118 -16.41 4.16 8.93
CA GLY A 118 -15.72 3.28 7.97
C GLY A 118 -14.89 2.15 8.58
N GLY A 119 -15.50 0.97 8.74
CA GLY A 119 -14.84 -0.30 8.42
C GLY A 119 -13.98 -1.00 9.47
N ALA A 120 -14.55 -1.36 10.63
CA ALA A 120 -14.30 -2.67 11.27
C ALA A 120 -15.36 -2.93 12.36
N PRO A 121 -16.10 -4.06 12.36
CA PRO A 121 -17.05 -4.35 13.41
C PRO A 121 -16.33 -4.73 14.72
N GLY A 122 -16.48 -3.88 15.74
CA GLY A 122 -16.54 -4.20 17.17
C GLY A 122 -15.26 -4.64 17.89
N LYS A 123 -14.39 -5.45 17.29
CA LYS A 123 -13.26 -6.10 18.00
C LYS A 123 -11.88 -5.54 17.67
N TRP A 124 -11.65 -5.08 16.44
CA TRP A 124 -10.34 -4.61 16.00
C TRP A 124 -10.45 -3.18 15.48
N SER A 125 -9.52 -2.32 15.89
CA SER A 125 -9.20 -1.08 15.17
C SER A 125 -7.96 -1.31 14.32
N SER A 126 -7.76 -0.51 13.27
CA SER A 126 -6.57 -0.65 12.43
C SER A 126 -6.04 0.66 11.88
N GLU A 127 -4.75 0.68 11.63
CA GLU A 127 -4.02 1.75 10.94
C GLU A 127 -3.28 1.15 9.74
N THR A 128 -3.52 1.70 8.54
CA THR A 128 -2.83 1.31 7.31
C THR A 128 -1.77 2.34 6.95
N ASN A 129 -0.55 1.87 6.73
CA ASN A 129 0.59 2.68 6.32
C ASN A 129 1.20 2.15 5.02
N PHE A 130 1.82 3.03 4.24
CA PHE A 130 2.67 2.61 3.13
C PHE A 130 3.83 1.77 3.67
N LEU A 131 4.08 0.63 3.06
CA LEU A 131 5.24 -0.17 3.40
C LEU A 131 6.48 0.51 2.80
N VAL A 132 7.30 1.08 3.69
CA VAL A 132 8.61 1.62 3.34
C VAL A 132 9.64 0.55 3.63
N ASP A 133 10.30 0.07 2.57
CA ASP A 133 11.46 -0.81 2.72
C ASP A 133 12.67 0.06 3.11
N TRP A 134 12.93 0.13 4.41
CA TRP A 134 14.02 0.95 4.95
C TRP A 134 15.41 0.42 4.58
N ASP A 135 15.49 -0.88 4.28
CA ASP A 135 16.71 -1.59 3.90
C ASP A 135 16.95 -1.54 2.38
N ALA A 136 15.94 -1.14 1.59
CA ALA A 136 16.10 -0.96 0.16
C ALA A 136 17.18 0.10 -0.17
N PRO A 137 18.00 -0.16 -1.21
CA PRO A 137 18.98 0.81 -1.66
C PRO A 137 18.27 2.08 -2.13
N SER A 138 18.87 3.22 -1.79
CA SER A 138 18.39 4.50 -2.30
C SER A 138 18.98 4.80 -3.67
N ARG A 139 18.17 5.33 -4.57
CA ARG A 139 18.61 5.80 -5.89
C ARG A 139 17.98 7.13 -6.26
N GLU A 140 18.60 7.81 -7.21
CA GLU A 140 18.06 9.02 -7.82
C GLU A 140 17.21 8.68 -9.05
N VAL A 141 16.12 9.40 -9.21
CA VAL A 141 15.14 9.24 -10.29
C VAL A 141 14.91 10.60 -10.92
N ASP A 142 15.08 10.70 -12.23
CA ASP A 142 14.83 11.93 -12.97
C ASP A 142 13.32 12.11 -13.22
N VAL A 143 12.76 13.23 -12.74
CA VAL A 143 11.34 13.56 -12.86
C VAL A 143 10.92 13.95 -14.27
N SER A 144 11.87 14.30 -15.13
CA SER A 144 11.61 14.53 -16.55
C SER A 144 11.46 13.24 -17.36
N THR A 145 11.76 12.09 -16.76
CA THR A 145 11.64 10.77 -17.41
C THR A 145 10.86 9.80 -16.53
N GLU A 146 11.54 8.87 -15.86
CA GLU A 146 10.95 7.83 -15.01
C GLU A 146 10.08 8.43 -13.89
N GLY A 147 10.55 9.52 -13.28
CA GLY A 147 9.89 10.21 -12.16
C GLY A 147 8.66 11.03 -12.56
N MET A 148 8.33 11.10 -13.85
CA MET A 148 7.20 11.89 -14.35
C MET A 148 5.85 11.32 -13.90
N GLY A 149 5.79 10.00 -13.71
CA GLY A 149 4.55 9.26 -13.53
C GLY A 149 3.96 8.81 -14.86
N LYS A 150 3.46 7.57 -14.88
CA LYS A 150 2.86 6.90 -16.04
C LYS A 150 1.69 7.70 -16.59
N ASN A 151 0.76 8.13 -15.72
CA ASN A 151 -0.47 8.78 -16.18
C ASN A 151 -0.20 10.23 -16.59
N CYS A 152 0.69 10.94 -15.89
CA CYS A 152 1.10 12.27 -16.30
C CYS A 152 1.83 12.25 -17.65
N ALA A 153 2.70 11.27 -17.90
CA ALA A 153 3.37 11.12 -19.19
C ALA A 153 2.35 10.91 -20.34
N ILE A 154 1.37 10.01 -20.15
CA ILE A 154 0.30 9.77 -21.13
C ILE A 154 -0.55 11.04 -21.34
N LEU A 155 -0.89 11.75 -20.26
CA LEU A 155 -1.65 12.99 -20.34
C LEU A 155 -0.89 14.06 -21.14
N LEU A 156 0.38 14.30 -20.81
CA LEU A 156 1.20 15.29 -21.49
C LEU A 156 1.35 14.99 -22.98
N ASP A 157 1.51 13.71 -23.34
CA ASP A 157 1.53 13.27 -24.73
C ASP A 157 0.20 13.63 -25.42
N LYS A 158 -0.94 13.24 -24.86
CA LYS A 158 -2.27 13.57 -25.42
C LYS A 158 -2.51 15.08 -25.54
N LEU A 159 -2.07 15.87 -24.57
CA LEU A 159 -2.20 17.33 -24.62
C LEU A 159 -1.35 17.93 -25.76
N ASP A 160 -0.15 17.42 -25.98
CA ASP A 160 0.78 17.88 -27.03
C ASP A 160 0.31 17.43 -28.43
N THR A 161 -0.11 16.17 -28.57
CA THR A 161 -0.45 15.58 -29.88
C THR A 161 -1.88 15.86 -30.33
N THR A 162 -2.80 16.10 -29.40
CA THR A 162 -4.24 16.20 -29.71
C THR A 162 -4.84 17.54 -29.29
N ALA A 163 -4.72 17.90 -28.01
CA ALA A 163 -5.38 19.10 -27.51
C ALA A 163 -4.79 20.37 -28.12
N LEU A 164 -3.46 20.47 -28.20
CA LEU A 164 -2.78 21.64 -28.76
C LEU A 164 -3.20 21.90 -30.21
N ALA A 165 -3.14 20.89 -31.08
CA ALA A 165 -3.56 21.03 -32.48
C ALA A 165 -5.03 21.46 -32.60
N CYS A 166 -5.92 20.90 -31.78
CA CYS A 166 -7.33 21.26 -31.75
C CYS A 166 -7.54 22.71 -31.31
N ILE A 167 -6.89 23.16 -30.24
CA ILE A 167 -6.99 24.53 -29.72
C ILE A 167 -6.46 25.52 -30.76
N THR A 168 -5.27 25.27 -31.32
CA THR A 168 -4.64 26.13 -32.32
C THR A 168 -5.51 26.28 -33.58
N SER A 169 -6.25 25.23 -33.98
CA SER A 169 -7.17 25.31 -35.12
C SER A 169 -8.39 26.23 -34.88
N ILE A 170 -8.73 26.48 -33.62
CA ILE A 170 -9.84 27.36 -33.21
C ILE A 170 -9.32 28.77 -32.94
N ASP A 171 -8.19 28.88 -32.26
CA ASP A 171 -7.57 30.14 -31.85
C ASP A 171 -6.06 29.94 -31.67
N GLU A 172 -5.28 30.55 -32.57
CA GLU A 172 -3.83 30.45 -32.57
C GLU A 172 -3.20 31.09 -31.32
N SER A 173 -3.76 32.18 -30.80
CA SER A 173 -3.25 32.84 -29.60
C SER A 173 -3.42 31.95 -28.37
N GLU A 174 -4.59 31.32 -28.21
CA GLU A 174 -4.81 30.36 -27.13
C GLU A 174 -3.97 29.09 -27.31
N GLY A 175 -3.78 28.62 -28.54
CA GLY A 175 -2.85 27.52 -28.84
C GLY A 175 -1.43 27.81 -28.37
N ASN A 176 -0.92 29.03 -28.64
CA ASN A 176 0.39 29.47 -28.18
C ASN A 176 0.47 29.57 -26.64
N ARG A 177 -0.58 30.07 -25.97
CA ARG A 177 -0.65 30.10 -24.50
C ARG A 177 -0.62 28.70 -23.90
N PHE A 178 -1.39 27.78 -24.49
CA PHE A 178 -1.45 26.39 -24.07
C PHE A 178 -0.10 25.67 -24.27
N GLN A 179 0.57 25.89 -25.40
CA GLN A 179 1.91 25.38 -25.66
C GLN A 179 2.93 25.89 -24.65
N ASN A 180 2.88 27.19 -24.31
CA ASN A 180 3.75 27.77 -23.29
C ASN A 180 3.51 27.16 -21.91
N ALA A 181 2.25 26.87 -21.54
CA ALA A 181 1.93 26.16 -20.31
C ALA A 181 2.51 24.72 -20.31
N LEU A 182 2.39 23.98 -21.43
CA LEU A 182 2.99 22.65 -21.58
C LEU A 182 4.50 22.67 -21.38
N GLN A 183 5.19 23.59 -22.07
CA GLN A 183 6.64 23.74 -21.96
C GLN A 183 7.07 24.19 -20.56
N GLY A 184 6.32 25.10 -19.94
CA GLY A 184 6.54 25.55 -18.57
C GLY A 184 6.46 24.39 -17.56
N PHE A 185 5.44 23.54 -17.68
CA PHE A 185 5.30 22.35 -16.82
C PHE A 185 6.44 21.34 -17.02
N LYS A 186 6.81 21.07 -18.29
CA LYS A 186 7.96 20.20 -18.62
C LYS A 186 9.26 20.77 -18.03
N ALA A 187 9.45 22.08 -18.06
CA ALA A 187 10.63 22.73 -17.48
C ALA A 187 10.67 22.63 -15.95
N GLN A 188 9.53 22.80 -15.26
CA GLN A 188 9.42 22.63 -13.81
C GLN A 188 9.65 21.19 -13.35
N SER A 189 9.59 20.23 -14.27
CA SER A 189 9.82 18.81 -14.00
C SER A 189 11.30 18.38 -14.11
N LYS A 190 12.24 19.32 -14.33
CA LYS A 190 13.67 19.04 -14.46
C LYS A 190 14.37 19.01 -13.09
N PHE A 191 14.11 17.97 -12.32
CA PHE A 191 14.79 17.71 -11.05
C PHE A 191 14.85 16.22 -10.75
N THR A 192 15.65 15.84 -9.75
CA THR A 192 15.79 14.44 -9.32
C THR A 192 15.07 14.21 -7.98
N LEU A 193 14.47 13.02 -7.85
CA LEU A 193 13.91 12.50 -6.62
C LEU A 193 14.83 11.42 -6.07
N LYS A 194 15.05 11.44 -4.76
CA LYS A 194 15.68 10.32 -4.05
C LYS A 194 14.59 9.36 -3.60
N VAL A 195 14.66 8.12 -4.05
CA VAL A 195 13.67 7.07 -3.74
C VAL A 195 14.33 5.90 -3.00
N LYS A 196 13.54 5.13 -2.26
CA LYS A 196 13.94 3.89 -1.57
C LYS A 196 13.07 2.71 -1.97
N GLY A 197 13.58 1.89 -2.89
CA GLY A 197 12.84 0.75 -3.42
C GLY A 197 11.64 1.13 -4.29
N GLU A 198 10.94 0.11 -4.80
CA GLU A 198 9.88 0.26 -5.80
C GLU A 198 8.56 0.80 -5.20
N SER A 199 8.26 0.47 -3.95
CA SER A 199 7.02 0.94 -3.29
C SER A 199 7.04 2.45 -3.06
N ASP A 200 8.17 3.01 -2.58
CA ASP A 200 8.35 4.46 -2.41
C ASP A 200 8.35 5.19 -3.77
N LEU A 201 8.99 4.60 -4.79
CA LEU A 201 8.90 5.12 -6.16
C LEU A 201 7.45 5.21 -6.61
N ASN A 202 6.71 4.10 -6.56
CA ASN A 202 5.31 4.05 -7.00
C ASN A 202 4.42 5.05 -6.24
N ALA A 203 4.62 5.24 -4.93
CA ALA A 203 3.90 6.24 -4.15
C ALA A 203 4.21 7.67 -4.63
N ARG A 204 5.48 7.98 -4.92
CA ARG A 204 5.89 9.29 -5.46
C ARG A 204 5.36 9.53 -6.86
N LEU A 205 5.38 8.51 -7.72
CA LEU A 205 4.82 8.60 -9.07
C LEU A 205 3.30 8.81 -9.04
N LEU A 206 2.58 8.13 -8.15
CA LEU A 206 1.16 8.35 -7.94
C LEU A 206 0.87 9.79 -7.48
N ALA A 207 1.62 10.30 -6.50
CA ALA A 207 1.49 11.69 -6.05
C ALA A 207 1.79 12.69 -7.17
N ARG A 208 2.76 12.37 -8.04
CA ARG A 208 3.08 13.18 -9.21
C ARG A 208 1.95 13.21 -10.23
N ASP A 209 1.33 12.06 -10.48
CA ASP A 209 0.16 11.95 -11.36
C ASP A 209 -1.01 12.79 -10.84
N VAL A 210 -1.29 12.77 -9.53
CA VAL A 210 -2.32 13.62 -8.91
C VAL A 210 -2.04 15.10 -9.14
N MET A 211 -0.82 15.57 -8.87
CA MET A 211 -0.45 16.98 -9.09
C MET A 211 -0.58 17.39 -10.56
N CYS A 212 -0.13 16.52 -11.47
CA CYS A 212 -0.21 16.74 -12.92
C CYS A 212 -1.66 16.86 -13.38
N LEU A 213 -2.53 15.96 -12.93
CA LEU A 213 -3.96 15.97 -13.24
C LEU A 213 -4.67 17.21 -12.70
N GLN A 214 -4.39 17.59 -11.46
CA GLN A 214 -4.96 18.80 -10.86
C GLN A 214 -4.55 20.06 -11.62
N TYR A 215 -3.27 20.16 -11.98
CA TYR A 215 -2.76 21.28 -12.79
C TYR A 215 -3.48 21.38 -14.14
N TRP A 216 -3.60 20.28 -14.88
CA TRP A 216 -4.21 20.31 -16.20
C TRP A 216 -5.73 20.48 -16.18
N ARG A 217 -6.42 19.99 -15.15
CA ARG A 217 -7.83 20.34 -14.92
C ARG A 217 -8.00 21.84 -14.69
N GLN A 218 -7.11 22.46 -13.91
CA GLN A 218 -7.15 23.90 -13.71
C GLN A 218 -6.91 24.67 -15.01
N VAL A 219 -5.94 24.25 -15.83
CA VAL A 219 -5.71 24.85 -17.15
C VAL A 219 -6.93 24.69 -18.05
N GLN A 220 -7.54 23.50 -18.10
CA GLN A 220 -8.76 23.26 -18.89
C GLN A 220 -9.94 24.12 -18.40
N HIS A 221 -10.11 24.32 -17.09
CA HIS A 221 -11.16 25.20 -16.55
C HIS A 221 -10.98 26.68 -16.90
N GLN A 222 -9.75 27.11 -17.21
CA GLN A 222 -9.47 28.47 -17.68
C GLN A 222 -9.76 28.64 -19.18
N LEU A 223 -9.87 27.54 -19.94
CA LEU A 223 -10.24 27.60 -21.35
C LEU A 223 -11.74 27.90 -21.48
N GLU A 224 -12.07 28.77 -22.43
CA GLU A 224 -13.46 29.07 -22.78
C GLU A 224 -14.20 27.81 -23.27
N GLY A 225 -15.53 27.78 -23.09
CA GLY A 225 -16.35 26.61 -23.46
C GLY A 225 -16.26 26.18 -24.94
N ARG A 226 -15.78 27.04 -25.85
CA ARG A 226 -15.51 26.68 -27.25
C ARG A 226 -14.39 25.63 -27.40
N PHE A 227 -13.55 25.46 -26.39
CA PHE A 227 -12.47 24.47 -26.37
C PHE A 227 -12.87 23.13 -25.72
N ASN A 228 -14.11 22.97 -25.26
CA ASN A 228 -14.59 21.74 -24.60
C ASN A 228 -14.33 20.46 -25.43
N ARG A 229 -14.39 20.57 -26.76
CA ARG A 229 -14.10 19.46 -27.68
C ARG A 229 -12.62 19.08 -27.79
N CYS A 230 -11.72 19.93 -27.31
CA CYS A 230 -10.28 19.72 -27.29
C CYS A 230 -9.78 19.18 -25.94
N ALA A 231 -10.66 19.07 -24.93
CA ALA A 231 -10.30 18.58 -23.62
C ALA A 231 -9.88 17.10 -23.69
N VAL A 232 -8.78 16.76 -23.03
CA VAL A 232 -8.37 15.38 -22.80
C VAL A 232 -9.09 14.91 -21.55
N GLN A 233 -9.94 13.89 -21.72
CA GLN A 233 -10.61 13.19 -20.62
C GLN A 233 -9.71 12.12 -20.05
#